data_AF-A0A2B7ZSW4-F1
#
_entry.id   AF-A0A2B7ZSW4-F1
#
_cell.length_a   1.000
_cell.length_b   1.000
_cell.length_c   1.000
_cell.angle_alpha   90.00
_cell.angle_beta   90.00
_cell.angle_gamma   90.00
#
_symmetry.space_group_name_H-M   'P 1'
#
loop_
_entity.id
_entity.type
_entity.pdbx_description
1 polymer ?
#
loop_
_entity_poly.entity_id
_entity_poly.type
_entity_poly.pdbx_seq_one_letter_code
_entity_poly.pdbx_strand_id
1 'polypeptide(L)'
;MADSQRIEEQTLPFYHQKHYYPVKIGQLFNNRYRTIAKLGYGAYSTICIQTDDAESSPVLNEIKMLRCLNEFAKVDHPGLDFTRLARDIFETDSNLFSGHRHYCIAFKPQGNSVRTLQETFPNAMLPKLLVRSVIHHLFFSVNWLHATCGAAHTDISPQNVLMQIENDTSLKDVEDQESQNPSIPAIMGDTVIYKSQPTILELSGHPILTDFGQMRLVKGCTNQDWWMPDLYRAPEVLLQLPWGFPVDIWSIGVMTLELLEGKNLFDPIDHVHGQYVLPLALAQYIGYLGPPPLEIIRHSPLFSTYFDPEGNWISEPPIPKTSLEEFVTAIPPGEEKDQFLRFIRKILTWDQEVRATSIDIISDAWLMRPVEDMML
;
A
#
# COMPACT_ATOMS: atom_id res chain seq x y z
N MET A 1 16.89 16.49 -34.25
CA MET A 1 16.15 16.92 -33.06
C MET A 1 16.40 15.85 -32.01
N ALA A 2 17.13 16.17 -30.94
CA ALA A 2 17.49 15.18 -29.93
C ALA A 2 16.22 14.76 -29.20
N ASP A 3 15.91 13.47 -29.22
CA ASP A 3 14.89 12.87 -28.37
C ASP A 3 15.29 13.15 -26.92
N SER A 4 14.60 14.08 -26.26
CA SER A 4 14.84 14.35 -24.85
C SER A 4 14.27 13.16 -24.06
N GLN A 5 15.15 12.25 -23.65
CA GLN A 5 14.79 11.07 -22.86
C GLN A 5 13.94 11.49 -21.65
N ARG A 6 12.73 10.92 -21.53
CA ARG A 6 11.84 11.17 -20.40
C ARG A 6 12.52 10.73 -19.10
N ILE A 7 12.35 11.52 -18.05
CA ILE A 7 12.88 11.21 -16.72
C ILE A 7 11.77 11.28 -15.65
N GLU A 8 11.85 10.40 -14.67
CA GLU A 8 11.05 10.43 -13.44
C GLU A 8 9.54 10.55 -13.65
N GLU A 9 8.85 11.57 -13.12
CA GLU A 9 7.39 11.71 -13.28
C GLU A 9 6.96 11.63 -14.76
N GLN A 10 7.82 11.98 -15.71
CA GLN A 10 7.51 11.90 -17.14
C GLN A 10 7.43 10.46 -17.66
N THR A 11 8.01 9.49 -16.96
CA THR A 11 7.90 8.07 -17.31
C THR A 11 6.60 7.46 -16.81
N LEU A 12 5.84 8.16 -15.98
CA LEU A 12 4.59 7.65 -15.42
C LEU A 12 3.50 7.58 -16.51
N PRO A 13 2.69 6.50 -16.51
CA PRO A 13 1.46 6.46 -17.29
C PRO A 13 0.59 7.69 -16.94
N PHE A 14 0.02 8.34 -17.96
CA PHE A 14 -0.85 9.52 -17.79
C PHE A 14 -0.16 10.77 -17.23
N TYR A 15 1.18 10.86 -17.28
CA TYR A 15 1.88 12.10 -16.95
C TYR A 15 1.35 13.27 -17.78
N HIS A 16 0.98 14.34 -17.09
CA HIS A 16 0.67 15.62 -17.70
C HIS A 16 1.37 16.71 -16.90
N GLN A 17 2.17 17.55 -17.55
CA GLN A 17 2.99 18.57 -16.87
C GLN A 17 2.17 19.48 -15.95
N LYS A 18 0.93 19.81 -16.33
CA LYS A 18 0.04 20.60 -15.48
C LYS A 18 -0.36 19.91 -14.18
N HIS A 19 -0.13 18.62 -14.00
CA HIS A 19 -0.46 17.94 -12.74
C HIS A 19 0.70 17.94 -11.74
N TYR A 20 1.87 18.46 -12.11
CA TYR A 20 3.08 18.42 -11.28
C TYR A 20 3.62 19.83 -11.07
N TYR A 21 3.97 20.17 -9.83
CA TYR A 21 4.61 21.44 -9.53
C TYR A 21 6.11 21.37 -9.87
N PRO A 22 6.65 22.33 -10.62
CA PRO A 22 8.08 22.40 -10.95
C PRO A 22 8.89 22.91 -9.74
N VAL A 23 9.05 22.07 -8.72
CA VAL A 23 9.77 22.43 -7.49
C VAL A 23 11.22 22.79 -7.82
N LYS A 24 11.70 23.93 -7.30
CA LYS A 24 13.11 24.31 -7.38
C LYS A 24 13.84 24.02 -6.07
N ILE A 25 15.04 23.47 -6.15
CA ILE A 25 15.90 23.35 -4.98
C ILE A 25 16.20 24.75 -4.41
N GLY A 26 16.09 24.88 -3.09
CA GLY A 26 16.17 26.15 -2.37
C GLY A 26 14.85 26.94 -2.30
N GLN A 27 13.80 26.52 -3.00
CA GLN A 27 12.49 27.18 -2.94
C GLN A 27 11.89 27.11 -1.53
N LEU A 28 11.27 28.20 -1.10
CA LEU A 28 10.59 28.30 0.18
C LEU A 28 9.08 28.24 -0.01
N PHE A 29 8.43 27.28 0.66
CA PHE A 29 6.98 27.11 0.70
C PHE A 29 6.42 27.51 2.07
N ASN A 30 5.25 28.14 2.08
CA ASN A 30 4.55 28.59 3.29
C ASN A 30 5.45 29.36 4.29
N ASN A 31 6.45 30.10 3.78
CA ASN A 31 7.49 30.78 4.57
C ASN A 31 8.22 29.91 5.61
N ARG A 32 8.18 28.58 5.46
CA ARG A 32 8.63 27.63 6.50
C ARG A 32 9.40 26.46 5.92
N TYR A 33 8.97 25.91 4.79
CA TYR A 33 9.50 24.67 4.23
C TYR A 33 10.44 24.98 3.07
N ARG A 34 11.75 24.79 3.27
CA ARG A 34 12.74 24.96 2.21
C ARG A 34 13.00 23.63 1.52
N THR A 35 12.93 23.60 0.19
CA THR A 35 13.34 22.43 -0.59
C THR A 35 14.85 22.26 -0.53
N ILE A 36 15.30 21.10 -0.08
CA ILE A 36 16.73 20.73 -0.05
C ILE A 36 17.05 19.85 -1.24
N ALA A 37 16.41 18.69 -1.35
CA ALA A 37 16.61 17.74 -2.44
C ALA A 37 15.28 17.08 -2.82
N LYS A 38 15.27 16.45 -4.00
CA LYS A 38 14.18 15.56 -4.41
C LYS A 38 14.51 14.14 -3.94
N LEU A 39 13.59 13.49 -3.23
CA LEU A 39 13.80 12.14 -2.67
C LEU A 39 13.00 11.04 -3.40
N GLY A 40 12.06 11.43 -4.25
CA GLY A 40 11.22 10.51 -4.99
C GLY A 40 10.12 11.22 -5.76
N TYR A 41 9.35 10.43 -6.49
CA TYR A 41 8.19 10.85 -7.26
C TYR A 41 7.22 9.66 -7.40
N GLY A 42 6.01 9.94 -7.84
CA GLY A 42 4.92 8.99 -7.97
C GLY A 42 3.75 9.66 -8.66
N ALA A 43 2.69 8.91 -8.94
CA ALA A 43 1.52 9.42 -9.67
C ALA A 43 0.93 10.70 -9.06
N TYR A 44 1.10 10.89 -7.75
CA TYR A 44 0.48 11.97 -6.97
C TYR A 44 1.41 12.71 -5.98
N SER A 45 2.73 12.41 -5.95
CA SER A 45 3.56 12.74 -4.78
C SER A 45 4.49 13.97 -4.90
N THR A 46 4.68 14.56 -6.09
CA THR A 46 5.62 15.69 -6.27
C THR A 46 4.97 17.08 -6.20
N ILE A 47 3.87 17.24 -5.44
CA ILE A 47 2.99 18.43 -5.40
C ILE A 47 2.09 18.50 -6.63
N CYS A 48 0.82 18.14 -6.46
CA CYS A 48 -0.13 18.00 -7.57
C CYS A 48 -1.14 19.13 -7.66
N ILE A 49 -1.47 19.50 -8.91
CA ILE A 49 -2.59 20.41 -9.24
C ILE A 49 -3.89 19.64 -9.16
N GLN A 50 -4.96 20.36 -8.79
CA GLN A 50 -6.24 20.08 -9.42
C GLN A 50 -7.02 21.36 -9.70
N THR A 51 -7.44 21.49 -10.95
CA THR A 51 -8.56 22.33 -11.38
C THR A 51 -9.75 21.41 -11.64
N ASP A 52 -10.89 21.77 -11.07
CA ASP A 52 -12.23 21.19 -11.16
C ASP A 52 -12.60 20.00 -10.26
N ASP A 53 -13.78 20.18 -9.64
CA ASP A 53 -14.55 19.32 -8.74
C ASP A 53 -14.76 17.90 -9.30
N ALA A 54 -13.78 17.02 -9.12
CA ALA A 54 -14.02 15.60 -9.21
C ALA A 54 -13.97 15.01 -7.80
N GLU A 55 -15.13 14.64 -7.26
CA GLU A 55 -15.27 13.87 -6.01
C GLU A 55 -14.44 12.57 -6.02
N SER A 56 -13.92 12.14 -7.18
CA SER A 56 -13.11 10.94 -7.40
C SER A 56 -11.59 11.15 -7.44
N SER A 57 -11.07 12.35 -7.16
CA SER A 57 -9.62 12.58 -7.20
C SER A 57 -8.89 11.93 -6.03
N PRO A 58 -7.86 11.09 -6.28
CA PRO A 58 -7.03 10.51 -5.22
C PRO A 58 -6.32 11.55 -4.35
N VAL A 59 -5.86 12.67 -4.95
CA VAL A 59 -5.17 13.74 -4.22
C VAL A 59 -6.12 14.46 -3.26
N LEU A 60 -7.32 14.82 -3.73
CA LEU A 60 -8.32 15.49 -2.89
C LEU A 60 -8.83 14.55 -1.80
N ASN A 61 -8.99 13.26 -2.13
CA ASN A 61 -9.35 12.25 -1.15
C ASN A 61 -8.24 12.09 -0.10
N GLU A 62 -6.97 12.05 -0.50
CA GLU A 62 -5.84 11.98 0.44
C GLU A 62 -5.86 13.15 1.42
N ILE A 63 -6.06 14.39 0.92
CA ILE A 63 -6.15 15.58 1.77
C ILE A 63 -7.34 15.52 2.72
N LYS A 64 -8.52 15.14 2.20
CA LYS A 64 -9.74 14.98 2.99
C LYS A 64 -9.53 13.95 4.11
N MET A 65 -8.93 12.82 3.77
CA MET A 65 -8.68 11.74 4.71
C MET A 65 -7.60 12.12 5.72
N LEU A 66 -6.49 12.73 5.32
CA LEU A 66 -5.46 13.21 6.26
C LEU A 66 -6.01 14.26 7.24
N ARG A 67 -6.86 15.19 6.77
CA ARG A 67 -7.55 16.14 7.66
C ARG A 67 -8.46 15.42 8.65
N CYS A 68 -9.23 14.43 8.18
CA CYS A 68 -10.08 13.59 9.02
C CYS A 68 -9.27 12.83 10.08
N LEU A 69 -8.19 12.16 9.67
CA LEU A 69 -7.29 11.41 10.55
C LEU A 69 -6.66 12.31 11.62
N ASN A 70 -6.25 13.53 11.28
CA ASN A 70 -5.71 14.50 12.23
C ASN A 70 -6.73 14.93 13.31
N GLU A 71 -8.03 14.94 13.00
CA GLU A 71 -9.07 15.21 14.00
C GLU A 71 -9.19 14.08 15.01
N PHE A 72 -9.10 12.82 14.56
CA PHE A 72 -9.11 11.65 15.43
C PHE A 72 -7.82 11.49 16.24
N ALA A 73 -6.69 11.93 15.69
CA ALA A 73 -5.37 11.85 16.32
C ALA A 73 -5.20 12.76 17.56
N LYS A 74 -6.22 13.54 17.92
CA LYS A 74 -6.24 14.34 19.17
C LYS A 74 -6.38 13.47 20.42
N VAL A 75 -6.83 12.23 20.26
CA VAL A 75 -6.96 11.24 21.34
C VAL A 75 -5.86 10.20 21.15
N ASP A 76 -5.13 9.91 22.23
CA ASP A 76 -4.02 8.96 22.20
C ASP A 76 -4.49 7.54 21.83
N HIS A 77 -3.73 6.88 20.96
CA HIS A 77 -3.99 5.52 20.51
C HIS A 77 -2.70 4.88 19.97
N PRO A 78 -2.38 3.61 20.31
CA PRO A 78 -1.11 2.97 19.90
C PRO A 78 -0.86 2.91 18.39
N GLY A 79 -1.91 2.88 17.59
CA GLY A 79 -1.81 2.90 16.12
C GLY A 79 -1.32 4.22 15.52
N LEU A 80 -1.31 5.32 16.28
CA LEU A 80 -0.82 6.61 15.80
C LEU A 80 0.68 6.56 15.46
N ASP A 81 1.46 5.82 16.25
CA ASP A 81 2.91 5.69 16.07
C ASP A 81 3.28 5.02 14.75
N PHE A 82 2.35 4.26 14.15
CA PHE A 82 2.54 3.50 12.92
C PHE A 82 1.73 4.05 11.73
N THR A 83 1.21 5.27 11.83
CA THR A 83 0.40 5.91 10.78
C THR A 83 0.94 7.28 10.39
N ARG A 84 1.10 7.53 9.07
CA ARG A 84 1.74 8.76 8.58
C ARG A 84 0.81 9.97 8.58
N LEU A 85 0.77 10.72 9.67
CA LEU A 85 -0.07 11.92 9.75
C LEU A 85 0.58 13.16 9.09
N ALA A 86 -0.26 14.00 8.48
CA ALA A 86 0.16 15.27 7.90
C ALA A 86 0.46 16.28 9.02
N ARG A 87 1.65 16.89 8.97
CA ARG A 87 2.05 17.98 9.86
C ARG A 87 1.47 19.32 9.44
N ASP A 88 1.34 19.53 8.13
CA ASP A 88 0.77 20.72 7.54
C ASP A 88 0.19 20.40 6.16
N ILE A 89 -0.87 21.10 5.78
CA ILE A 89 -1.51 20.99 4.46
C ILE A 89 -1.87 22.40 4.01
N PHE A 90 -1.28 22.85 2.91
CA PHE A 90 -1.48 24.21 2.39
C PHE A 90 -1.51 24.22 0.86
N GLU A 91 -1.94 25.34 0.28
CA GLU A 91 -2.00 25.56 -1.17
C GLU A 91 -0.84 26.46 -1.61
N THR A 92 -0.35 26.23 -2.84
CA THR A 92 0.60 27.11 -3.51
C THR A 92 0.16 27.36 -4.95
N ASP A 93 0.34 28.59 -5.42
CA ASP A 93 0.07 28.95 -6.82
C ASP A 93 1.18 28.42 -7.74
N SER A 94 0.79 27.93 -8.91
CA SER A 94 1.74 27.55 -9.96
C SER A 94 2.32 28.78 -10.63
N ASN A 95 3.66 28.87 -10.66
CA ASN A 95 4.35 29.94 -11.40
C ASN A 95 4.30 29.73 -12.93
N LEU A 96 3.99 28.52 -13.40
CA LEU A 96 3.96 28.17 -14.83
C LEU A 96 2.57 28.26 -15.46
N PHE A 97 1.52 28.00 -14.67
CA PHE A 97 0.14 27.97 -15.17
C PHE A 97 -0.73 28.88 -14.31
N SER A 98 -1.01 30.08 -14.81
CA SER A 98 -1.87 31.04 -14.12
C SER A 98 -3.24 30.43 -13.81
N GLY A 99 -3.75 30.70 -12.60
CA GLY A 99 -5.04 30.19 -12.13
C GLY A 99 -5.04 28.74 -11.62
N HIS A 100 -3.89 28.06 -11.60
CA HIS A 100 -3.79 26.69 -11.09
C HIS A 100 -3.14 26.66 -9.71
N ARG A 101 -3.82 26.00 -8.76
CA ARG A 101 -3.31 25.76 -7.40
C ARG A 101 -2.87 24.33 -7.24
N HIS A 102 -1.81 24.15 -6.46
CA HIS A 102 -1.36 22.84 -6.02
C HIS A 102 -1.48 22.73 -4.52
N TYR A 103 -1.80 21.53 -4.05
CA TYR A 103 -1.73 21.20 -2.64
C TYR A 103 -0.34 20.68 -2.27
N CYS A 104 0.17 21.16 -1.15
CA CYS A 104 1.38 20.70 -0.51
C CYS A 104 1.03 20.03 0.81
N ILE A 105 1.53 18.81 1.01
CA ILE A 105 1.36 18.06 2.25
C ILE A 105 2.74 17.87 2.87
N ALA A 106 2.93 18.39 4.08
CA ALA A 106 4.18 18.24 4.81
C ALA A 106 4.07 17.09 5.81
N PHE A 107 5.03 16.15 5.77
CA PHE A 107 5.10 15.00 6.66
C PHE A 107 6.36 15.02 7.53
N LYS A 108 6.39 14.20 8.58
CA LYS A 108 7.67 13.76 9.15
C LYS A 108 8.44 12.99 8.07
N PRO A 109 9.75 13.22 7.89
CA PRO A 109 10.57 12.40 7.01
C PRO A 109 10.48 10.92 7.41
N GLN A 110 10.38 10.07 6.40
CA GLN A 110 10.41 8.62 6.52
C GLN A 110 11.40 8.09 5.49
N GLY A 111 11.88 6.88 5.71
CA GLY A 111 12.81 6.19 4.83
C GLY A 111 12.09 5.53 3.67
N ASN A 112 12.76 4.54 3.10
CA ASN A 112 12.28 3.81 1.94
C ASN A 112 11.01 3.00 2.22
N SER A 113 10.24 2.75 1.16
CA SER A 113 9.11 1.83 1.24
C SER A 113 9.59 0.40 1.53
N VAL A 114 8.72 -0.42 2.13
CA VAL A 114 8.98 -1.85 2.32
C VAL A 114 9.20 -2.54 0.98
N ARG A 115 8.58 -2.08 -0.12
CA ARG A 115 8.87 -2.56 -1.48
C ARG A 115 10.32 -2.30 -1.87
N THR A 116 10.77 -1.05 -1.77
CA THR A 116 12.16 -0.69 -2.10
C THR A 116 13.12 -1.51 -1.26
N LEU A 117 12.80 -1.70 0.02
CA LEU A 117 13.56 -2.56 0.91
C LEU A 117 13.59 -4.01 0.42
N GLN A 118 12.44 -4.59 0.12
CA GLN A 118 12.28 -5.94 -0.41
C GLN A 118 13.15 -6.18 -1.66
N GLU A 119 13.17 -5.23 -2.59
CA GLU A 119 13.92 -5.31 -3.85
C GLU A 119 15.45 -5.34 -3.64
N THR A 120 15.95 -4.93 -2.47
CA THR A 120 17.37 -5.04 -2.13
C THR A 120 17.79 -6.42 -1.61
N PHE A 121 16.83 -7.25 -1.18
CA PHE A 121 17.13 -8.59 -0.67
C PHE A 121 17.17 -9.63 -1.80
N PRO A 122 18.00 -10.68 -1.67
CA PRO A 122 18.01 -11.79 -2.63
C PRO A 122 16.61 -12.38 -2.85
N ASN A 123 16.25 -12.59 -4.11
CA ASN A 123 14.94 -13.10 -4.53
C ASN A 123 13.73 -12.29 -4.02
N ALA A 124 13.93 -11.03 -3.61
CA ALA A 124 12.90 -10.20 -3.00
C ALA A 124 12.28 -10.80 -1.71
N MET A 125 13.00 -11.66 -0.99
CA MET A 125 12.54 -12.28 0.25
C MET A 125 13.08 -11.54 1.47
N LEU A 126 12.19 -11.05 2.33
CA LEU A 126 12.59 -10.41 3.58
C LEU A 126 12.78 -11.43 4.71
N PRO A 127 13.69 -11.17 5.67
CA PRO A 127 13.85 -12.01 6.86
C PRO A 127 12.53 -12.12 7.65
N LYS A 128 12.19 -13.34 8.12
CA LYS A 128 10.95 -13.62 8.87
C LYS A 128 10.71 -12.63 10.03
N LEU A 129 11.75 -12.29 10.77
CA LEU A 129 11.67 -11.36 11.91
C LEU A 129 11.30 -9.94 11.48
N LEU A 130 11.80 -9.48 10.32
CA LEU A 130 11.43 -8.19 9.75
C LEU A 130 9.98 -8.22 9.27
N VAL A 131 9.57 -9.27 8.54
CA VAL A 131 8.17 -9.42 8.11
C VAL A 131 7.23 -9.40 9.31
N ARG A 132 7.53 -10.21 10.34
CA ARG A 132 6.74 -10.24 11.58
C ARG A 132 6.63 -8.85 12.23
N SER A 133 7.75 -8.12 12.32
CA SER A 133 7.76 -6.74 12.84
C SER A 133 6.87 -5.82 11.99
N VAL A 134 7.00 -5.88 10.66
CA VAL A 134 6.18 -5.06 9.74
C VAL A 134 4.69 -5.31 9.99
N ILE A 135 4.28 -6.57 9.94
CA ILE A 135 2.87 -6.96 10.01
C ILE A 135 2.28 -6.67 11.40
N HIS A 136 3.02 -6.93 12.47
CA HIS A 136 2.54 -6.68 13.83
C HIS A 136 2.23 -5.20 14.08
N HIS A 137 3.13 -4.29 13.69
CA HIS A 137 2.93 -2.85 13.83
C HIS A 137 1.80 -2.33 12.93
N LEU A 138 1.64 -2.87 11.73
CA LEU A 138 0.52 -2.50 10.84
C LEU A 138 -0.84 -2.82 11.44
N PHE A 139 -0.99 -3.90 12.20
CA PHE A 139 -2.26 -4.20 12.86
C PHE A 139 -2.66 -3.12 13.89
N PHE A 140 -1.70 -2.45 14.55
CA PHE A 140 -2.02 -1.30 15.41
C PHE A 140 -2.55 -0.11 14.61
N SER A 141 -1.89 0.22 13.48
CA SER A 141 -2.34 1.27 12.56
C SER A 141 -3.74 0.98 12.03
N VAL A 142 -3.96 -0.21 11.49
CA VAL A 142 -5.25 -0.61 10.93
C VAL A 142 -6.34 -0.69 12.00
N ASN A 143 -6.04 -1.16 13.20
CA ASN A 143 -6.99 -1.11 14.32
C ASN A 143 -7.45 0.33 14.62
N TRP A 144 -6.52 1.31 14.59
CA TRP A 144 -6.88 2.70 14.78
C TRP A 144 -7.83 3.20 13.68
N LEU A 145 -7.49 2.94 12.41
CA LEU A 145 -8.31 3.33 11.26
C LEU A 145 -9.73 2.75 11.35
N HIS A 146 -9.83 1.46 11.69
CA HIS A 146 -11.10 0.74 11.75
C HIS A 146 -11.94 1.16 12.97
N ALA A 147 -11.38 1.01 14.17
CA ALA A 147 -12.12 1.15 15.42
C ALA A 147 -12.37 2.62 15.79
N THR A 148 -11.43 3.52 15.48
CA THR A 148 -11.49 4.94 15.88
C THR A 148 -11.96 5.82 14.74
N CYS A 149 -11.32 5.72 13.56
CA CYS A 149 -11.58 6.62 12.44
C CYS A 149 -12.79 6.18 11.59
N GLY A 150 -13.21 4.92 11.67
CA GLY A 150 -14.32 4.38 10.88
C GLY A 150 -14.02 4.30 9.38
N ALA A 151 -12.74 4.17 9.01
CA ALA A 151 -12.26 4.15 7.63
C ALA A 151 -11.40 2.91 7.34
N ALA A 152 -11.42 2.44 6.09
CA ALA A 152 -10.53 1.41 5.56
C ALA A 152 -9.47 2.04 4.65
N HIS A 153 -8.25 1.49 4.66
CA HIS A 153 -7.14 1.90 3.82
C HIS A 153 -7.36 1.56 2.35
N THR A 154 -7.77 0.33 2.08
CA THR A 154 -8.10 -0.28 0.78
C THR A 154 -6.95 -0.44 -0.21
N ASP A 155 -5.80 0.18 0.04
CA ASP A 155 -4.60 0.06 -0.80
C ASP A 155 -3.36 -0.31 0.03
N ILE A 156 -3.48 -1.32 0.91
CA ILE A 156 -2.33 -1.78 1.71
C ILE A 156 -1.45 -2.69 0.83
N SER A 157 -0.21 -2.26 0.62
CA SER A 157 0.82 -2.99 -0.11
C SER A 157 2.21 -2.60 0.39
N PRO A 158 3.29 -3.31 0.02
CA PRO A 158 4.65 -2.94 0.40
C PRO A 158 5.09 -1.53 -0.05
N GLN A 159 4.43 -0.95 -1.07
CA GLN A 159 4.71 0.42 -1.55
C GLN A 159 4.20 1.47 -0.57
N ASN A 160 3.08 1.17 0.09
CA ASN A 160 2.35 2.10 0.97
C ASN A 160 2.70 1.90 2.45
N VAL A 161 3.85 1.27 2.72
CA VAL A 161 4.43 1.13 4.06
C VAL A 161 5.86 1.65 4.00
N LEU A 162 6.17 2.69 4.77
CA LEU A 162 7.51 3.30 4.83
C LEU A 162 8.25 2.88 6.09
N MET A 163 9.56 2.76 6.01
CA MET A 163 10.39 2.53 7.20
C MET A 163 10.68 3.85 7.91
N GLN A 164 10.61 3.88 9.24
CA GLN A 164 10.98 5.05 10.01
C GLN A 164 12.49 5.33 9.92
N ILE A 165 12.85 6.61 9.83
CA ILE A 165 14.23 7.05 10.02
C ILE A 165 14.50 7.18 11.53
N GLU A 166 15.47 6.44 12.06
CA GLU A 166 15.81 6.47 13.49
C GLU A 166 16.59 7.73 13.88
N ASN A 167 17.44 8.24 12.97
CA ASN A 167 18.24 9.43 13.21
C ASN A 167 18.29 10.35 11.98
N ASP A 168 18.35 11.66 12.20
CA ASP A 168 18.39 12.65 11.12
C ASP A 168 19.74 12.66 10.36
N THR A 169 20.66 11.72 10.62
CA THR A 169 21.98 11.70 9.98
C THR A 169 21.86 11.46 8.49
N SER A 170 21.01 10.52 8.06
CA SER A 170 20.77 10.26 6.64
C SER A 170 20.20 11.49 5.92
N LEU A 171 19.39 12.30 6.59
CA LEU A 171 18.87 13.56 6.03
C LEU A 171 19.94 14.65 5.96
N LYS A 172 20.81 14.73 6.96
CA LYS A 172 21.95 15.66 6.96
C LYS A 172 22.97 15.30 5.90
N ASP A 173 23.24 14.02 5.69
CA ASP A 173 24.14 13.56 4.63
C ASP A 173 23.63 13.98 3.25
N VAL A 174 22.30 13.89 3.03
CA VAL A 174 21.67 14.40 1.80
C VAL A 174 21.83 15.92 1.68
N GLU A 175 21.63 16.68 2.76
CA GLU A 175 21.79 18.14 2.77
C GLU A 175 23.25 18.56 2.51
N ASP A 176 24.21 17.88 3.13
CA ASP A 176 25.64 18.10 2.94
C ASP A 176 26.09 17.72 1.53
N GLN A 177 25.60 16.60 1.00
CA GLN A 177 25.88 16.16 -0.37
C GLN A 177 25.32 17.14 -1.40
N GLU A 178 24.08 17.61 -1.22
CA GLU A 178 23.47 18.61 -2.10
C GLU A 178 24.21 19.96 -2.02
N SER A 179 24.72 20.32 -0.83
CA SER A 179 25.53 21.53 -0.66
C SER A 179 26.91 21.44 -1.34
N GLN A 180 27.53 20.26 -1.32
CA GLN A 180 28.85 20.03 -1.93
C GLN A 180 28.79 19.77 -3.44
N ASN A 181 27.74 19.07 -3.90
CA ASN A 181 27.52 18.71 -5.29
C ASN A 181 26.05 18.94 -5.69
N PRO A 182 25.68 20.20 -5.99
CA PRO A 182 24.29 20.56 -6.29
C PRO A 182 23.70 19.78 -7.46
N SER A 183 22.47 19.33 -7.28
CA SER A 183 21.71 18.63 -8.31
C SER A 183 21.49 19.51 -9.53
N ILE A 184 21.90 19.01 -10.70
CA ILE A 184 21.70 19.70 -11.97
C ILE A 184 20.27 19.43 -12.45
N PRO A 185 19.42 20.45 -12.61
CA PRO A 185 18.08 20.26 -13.13
C PRO A 185 18.11 19.88 -14.61
N ALA A 186 17.24 18.95 -15.00
CA ALA A 186 16.86 18.78 -16.39
C ALA A 186 15.82 19.87 -16.75
N ILE A 187 16.16 20.72 -17.71
CA ILE A 187 15.28 21.77 -18.21
C ILE A 187 14.67 21.28 -19.54
N MET A 188 13.35 21.18 -19.58
CA MET A 188 12.60 20.76 -20.77
C MET A 188 11.43 21.71 -21.01
N GLY A 189 11.59 22.63 -21.96
CA GLY A 189 10.68 23.76 -22.12
C GLY A 189 10.70 24.65 -20.88
N ASP A 190 9.52 24.93 -20.32
CA ASP A 190 9.37 25.71 -19.08
C ASP A 190 9.39 24.84 -17.80
N THR A 191 9.58 23.52 -17.91
CA THR A 191 9.59 22.61 -16.76
C THR A 191 11.00 22.41 -16.23
N VAL A 192 11.13 22.40 -14.90
CA VAL A 192 12.34 22.04 -14.18
C VAL A 192 12.09 20.72 -13.46
N ILE A 193 12.90 19.70 -13.74
CA ILE A 193 12.84 18.40 -13.06
C ILE A 193 14.24 18.07 -12.53
N TYR A 194 14.32 17.73 -11.24
CA TYR A 194 15.53 17.20 -10.63
C TYR A 194 15.44 15.68 -10.59
N LYS A 195 16.58 14.99 -10.63
CA LYS A 195 16.63 13.57 -10.31
C LYS A 195 16.57 13.37 -8.81
N SER A 196 15.92 12.29 -8.39
CA SER A 196 15.79 11.89 -7.00
C SER A 196 17.15 11.43 -6.49
N GLN A 197 17.52 11.91 -5.30
CA GLN A 197 18.73 11.49 -4.61
C GLN A 197 18.48 10.13 -3.94
N PRO A 198 19.45 9.20 -3.98
CA PRO A 198 19.34 7.96 -3.25
C PRO A 198 19.28 8.24 -1.75
N THR A 199 18.42 7.53 -1.04
CA THR A 199 18.36 7.58 0.42
C THR A 199 19.00 6.33 1.01
N ILE A 200 19.48 6.42 2.25
CA ILE A 200 20.05 5.29 2.97
C ILE A 200 18.94 4.26 3.26
N LEU A 201 19.26 2.99 3.11
CA LEU A 201 18.36 1.90 3.43
C LEU A 201 18.22 1.75 4.95
N GLU A 202 17.04 2.07 5.48
CA GLU A 202 16.73 1.95 6.91
C GLU A 202 16.17 0.55 7.20
N LEU A 203 16.88 -0.22 8.02
CA LEU A 203 16.51 -1.60 8.38
C LEU A 203 15.91 -1.74 9.78
N SER A 204 16.17 -0.76 10.65
CA SER A 204 15.84 -0.82 12.08
C SER A 204 14.59 -0.03 12.48
N GLY A 205 14.13 0.89 11.63
CA GLY A 205 12.94 1.70 11.90
C GLY A 205 11.63 0.92 11.96
N HIS A 206 10.64 1.50 12.65
CA HIS A 206 9.27 0.98 12.65
C HIS A 206 8.58 1.22 11.29
N PRO A 207 7.69 0.31 10.85
CA PRO A 207 6.88 0.53 9.65
C PRO A 207 5.81 1.60 9.91
N ILE A 208 5.57 2.45 8.92
CA ILE A 208 4.60 3.54 8.96
C ILE A 208 3.68 3.41 7.74
N LEU A 209 2.38 3.20 7.97
CA LEU A 209 1.37 3.16 6.92
C LEU A 209 1.18 4.57 6.32
N THR A 210 1.13 4.67 4.99
CA THR A 210 1.05 5.93 4.23
C THR A 210 0.12 5.78 3.02
N ASP A 211 -0.10 6.89 2.31
CA ASP A 211 -0.88 6.96 1.06
C ASP A 211 -2.36 6.66 1.27
N PHE A 212 -3.06 7.70 1.73
CA PHE A 212 -4.47 7.63 2.06
C PHE A 212 -5.37 8.06 0.90
N GLY A 213 -4.83 8.18 -0.32
CA GLY A 213 -5.58 8.65 -1.49
C GLY A 213 -6.71 7.71 -1.91
N GLN A 214 -6.59 6.42 -1.59
CA GLN A 214 -7.62 5.41 -1.89
C GLN A 214 -8.54 5.09 -0.71
N MET A 215 -8.30 5.68 0.47
CA MET A 215 -9.08 5.40 1.69
C MET A 215 -10.58 5.63 1.51
N ARG A 216 -11.38 4.84 2.23
CA ARG A 216 -12.85 4.89 2.17
C ARG A 216 -13.45 4.89 3.57
N LEU A 217 -14.44 5.76 3.78
CA LEU A 217 -15.28 5.68 4.97
C LEU A 217 -16.17 4.45 4.87
N VAL A 218 -16.13 3.61 5.90
CA VAL A 218 -16.92 2.36 5.96
C VAL A 218 -18.09 2.55 6.92
N LYS A 219 -17.87 3.21 8.05
CA LYS A 219 -18.92 3.41 9.05
C LYS A 219 -20.04 4.28 8.48
N GLY A 220 -21.23 3.70 8.34
CA GLY A 220 -22.42 4.40 7.82
C GLY A 220 -22.52 4.43 6.29
N CYS A 221 -21.63 3.72 5.58
CA CYS A 221 -21.64 3.61 4.13
C CYS A 221 -21.77 2.14 3.71
N THR A 222 -22.42 1.89 2.59
CA THR A 222 -22.36 0.59 1.91
C THR A 222 -21.42 0.75 0.72
N ASN A 223 -20.30 0.03 0.72
CA ASN A 223 -19.37 -0.01 -0.41
C ASN A 223 -19.54 -1.31 -1.18
N GLN A 224 -19.64 -1.25 -2.50
CA GLN A 224 -19.82 -2.42 -3.39
C GLN A 224 -19.12 -2.23 -4.76
N ASP A 225 -18.43 -1.10 -4.93
CA ASP A 225 -17.66 -0.81 -6.13
C ASP A 225 -16.39 -1.66 -6.22
N TRP A 226 -15.91 -1.82 -7.46
CA TRP A 226 -14.65 -2.50 -7.76
C TRP A 226 -13.48 -1.63 -7.30
N TRP A 227 -13.00 -1.93 -6.10
CA TRP A 227 -11.97 -1.15 -5.40
C TRP A 227 -10.80 -2.05 -4.99
N MET A 228 -9.70 -1.47 -4.52
CA MET A 228 -8.41 -2.16 -4.22
C MET A 228 -7.56 -2.53 -5.45
N PRO A 229 -6.23 -2.63 -5.29
CA PRO A 229 -5.32 -3.09 -6.36
C PRO A 229 -5.52 -4.57 -6.72
N ASP A 230 -5.19 -4.92 -7.95
CA ASP A 230 -5.43 -6.25 -8.53
C ASP A 230 -4.85 -7.41 -7.71
N LEU A 231 -3.64 -7.26 -7.18
CA LEU A 231 -2.94 -8.32 -6.45
C LEU A 231 -3.37 -8.46 -4.99
N TYR A 232 -4.01 -7.45 -4.40
CA TYR A 232 -4.35 -7.41 -2.97
C TYR A 232 -5.86 -7.39 -2.72
N ARG A 233 -6.67 -7.51 -3.77
CA ARG A 233 -8.13 -7.37 -3.72
C ARG A 233 -8.79 -8.48 -2.90
N ALA A 234 -9.69 -8.11 -1.99
CA ALA A 234 -10.39 -9.07 -1.15
C ALA A 234 -11.46 -9.86 -1.92
N PRO A 235 -11.80 -11.10 -1.50
CA PRO A 235 -12.74 -11.95 -2.21
C PRO A 235 -14.15 -11.37 -2.32
N GLU A 236 -14.62 -10.63 -1.31
CA GLU A 236 -15.90 -9.94 -1.35
C GLU A 236 -15.98 -8.92 -2.49
N VAL A 237 -14.88 -8.24 -2.82
CA VAL A 237 -14.82 -7.32 -3.97
C VAL A 237 -14.82 -8.10 -5.29
N LEU A 238 -14.08 -9.21 -5.37
CA LEU A 238 -14.09 -10.10 -6.55
C LEU A 238 -15.48 -10.66 -6.84
N LEU A 239 -16.22 -10.98 -5.77
CA LEU A 239 -17.58 -11.50 -5.82
C LEU A 239 -18.63 -10.39 -5.97
N GLN A 240 -18.25 -9.12 -6.09
CA GLN A 240 -19.16 -7.97 -6.15
C GLN A 240 -20.17 -7.91 -5.00
N LEU A 241 -19.73 -8.36 -3.82
CA LEU A 241 -20.47 -8.27 -2.57
C LEU A 241 -20.13 -6.96 -1.86
N PRO A 242 -20.99 -6.49 -0.95
CA PRO A 242 -20.64 -5.38 -0.08
C PRO A 242 -19.36 -5.67 0.69
N TRP A 243 -18.53 -4.65 0.92
CA TRP A 243 -17.26 -4.80 1.60
C TRP A 243 -17.06 -3.72 2.67
N GLY A 244 -16.26 -4.04 3.69
CA GLY A 244 -15.97 -3.16 4.82
C GLY A 244 -14.53 -3.23 5.30
N PHE A 245 -14.30 -3.02 6.60
CA PHE A 245 -12.97 -3.06 7.23
C PHE A 245 -12.13 -4.32 6.94
N PRO A 246 -12.69 -5.54 6.83
CA PRO A 246 -11.90 -6.76 6.63
C PRO A 246 -11.06 -6.80 5.35
N VAL A 247 -11.30 -5.91 4.38
CA VAL A 247 -10.49 -5.81 3.15
C VAL A 247 -9.02 -5.49 3.44
N ASP A 248 -8.76 -4.66 4.45
CA ASP A 248 -7.39 -4.30 4.84
C ASP A 248 -6.66 -5.48 5.48
N ILE A 249 -7.39 -6.26 6.28
CA ILE A 249 -6.84 -7.47 6.92
C ILE A 249 -6.43 -8.48 5.85
N TRP A 250 -7.27 -8.66 4.82
CA TRP A 250 -6.95 -9.48 3.66
C TRP A 250 -5.66 -9.01 2.95
N SER A 251 -5.55 -7.72 2.64
CA SER A 251 -4.37 -7.16 1.97
C SER A 251 -3.09 -7.36 2.80
N ILE A 252 -3.16 -7.21 4.13
CA ILE A 252 -2.05 -7.52 5.04
C ILE A 252 -1.65 -9.01 4.96
N GLY A 253 -2.61 -9.92 4.85
CA GLY A 253 -2.34 -11.35 4.69
C GLY A 253 -1.59 -11.66 3.38
N VAL A 254 -2.09 -11.14 2.27
CA VAL A 254 -1.42 -11.29 0.96
C VAL A 254 -0.02 -10.69 0.99
N MET A 255 0.13 -9.49 1.55
CA MET A 255 1.43 -8.84 1.72
C MET A 255 2.38 -9.65 2.60
N THR A 256 1.90 -10.26 3.68
CA THR A 256 2.73 -11.11 4.56
C THR A 256 3.39 -12.24 3.77
N LEU A 257 2.61 -12.92 2.94
CA LEU A 257 3.08 -14.02 2.09
C LEU A 257 4.03 -13.52 1.00
N GLU A 258 3.74 -12.37 0.39
CA GLU A 258 4.62 -11.76 -0.60
C GLU A 258 5.99 -11.39 -0.04
N LEU A 259 6.03 -10.79 1.16
CA LEU A 259 7.28 -10.39 1.79
C LEU A 259 8.13 -11.60 2.21
N LEU A 260 7.51 -12.71 2.59
CA LEU A 260 8.22 -13.94 2.94
C LEU A 260 8.75 -14.68 1.70
N GLU A 261 7.94 -14.80 0.66
CA GLU A 261 8.23 -15.68 -0.48
C GLU A 261 8.80 -14.94 -1.70
N GLY A 262 8.85 -13.60 -1.67
CA GLY A 262 9.38 -12.77 -2.76
C GLY A 262 8.51 -12.74 -4.02
N LYS A 263 7.31 -13.31 -3.95
CA LYS A 263 6.31 -13.35 -5.02
C LYS A 263 4.91 -13.23 -4.43
N ASN A 264 3.99 -12.63 -5.17
CA ASN A 264 2.61 -12.52 -4.72
C ASN A 264 1.91 -13.89 -4.70
N LEU A 265 0.91 -14.06 -3.83
CA LEU A 265 0.11 -15.28 -3.73
C LEU A 265 -0.72 -15.52 -5.00
N PHE A 266 -1.19 -14.43 -5.63
CA PHE A 266 -2.03 -14.46 -6.80
C PHE A 266 -1.35 -13.79 -7.99
N ASP A 267 -1.59 -14.34 -9.18
CA ASP A 267 -1.17 -13.78 -10.47
C ASP A 267 -2.34 -13.83 -11.47
N PRO A 268 -3.34 -12.94 -11.32
CA PRO A 268 -4.56 -12.96 -12.10
C PRO A 268 -4.40 -12.26 -13.47
N ILE A 269 -3.18 -12.18 -14.00
CA ILE A 269 -2.89 -11.50 -15.25
C ILE A 269 -2.76 -12.51 -16.39
N ASP A 270 -3.48 -12.25 -17.48
CA ASP A 270 -3.16 -12.87 -18.76
C ASP A 270 -1.88 -12.22 -19.32
N HIS A 271 -0.77 -12.93 -19.20
CA HIS A 271 0.55 -12.46 -19.66
C HIS A 271 0.65 -12.29 -21.19
N VAL A 272 -0.30 -12.81 -21.98
CA VAL A 272 -0.34 -12.60 -23.43
C VAL A 272 -0.87 -11.19 -23.74
N HIS A 273 -1.93 -10.76 -23.04
CA HIS A 273 -2.61 -9.49 -23.31
C HIS A 273 -2.35 -8.40 -22.27
N GLY A 274 -1.69 -8.73 -21.15
CA GLY A 274 -1.41 -7.83 -20.04
C GLY A 274 -2.68 -7.36 -19.30
N GLN A 275 -3.70 -8.22 -19.21
CA GLN A 275 -5.01 -7.86 -18.67
C GLN A 275 -5.37 -8.70 -17.44
N TYR A 276 -6.04 -8.06 -16.49
CA TYR A 276 -6.62 -8.75 -15.35
C TYR A 276 -7.78 -9.67 -15.77
N VAL A 277 -7.76 -10.92 -15.31
CA VAL A 277 -8.77 -11.93 -15.62
C VAL A 277 -9.43 -12.43 -14.33
N LEU A 278 -10.65 -11.95 -14.08
CA LEU A 278 -11.44 -12.32 -12.90
C LEU A 278 -11.61 -13.84 -12.67
N PRO A 279 -12.00 -14.66 -13.67
CA PRO A 279 -12.16 -16.09 -13.43
C PRO A 279 -10.82 -16.79 -13.12
N LEU A 280 -9.69 -16.27 -13.63
CA LEU A 280 -8.36 -16.76 -13.27
C LEU A 280 -8.05 -16.43 -11.80
N ALA A 281 -8.39 -15.23 -11.34
CA ALA A 281 -8.25 -14.85 -9.93
C ALA A 281 -9.07 -15.78 -9.02
N LEU A 282 -10.37 -15.96 -9.30
CA LEU A 282 -11.25 -16.81 -8.50
C LEU A 282 -10.77 -18.26 -8.46
N ALA A 283 -10.31 -18.82 -9.58
CA ALA A 283 -9.73 -20.16 -9.62
C ALA A 283 -8.50 -20.29 -8.70
N GLN A 284 -7.61 -19.30 -8.69
CA GLN A 284 -6.44 -19.29 -7.78
C GLN A 284 -6.85 -19.19 -6.31
N TYR A 285 -7.86 -18.37 -5.99
CA TYR A 285 -8.39 -18.26 -4.62
C TYR A 285 -8.93 -19.60 -4.14
N ILE A 286 -9.72 -20.28 -4.99
CA ILE A 286 -10.24 -21.62 -4.70
C ILE A 286 -9.09 -22.64 -4.54
N GLY A 287 -8.02 -22.51 -5.34
CA GLY A 287 -6.85 -23.39 -5.24
C GLY A 287 -6.16 -23.31 -3.88
N TYR A 288 -5.98 -22.11 -3.32
CA TYR A 288 -5.32 -21.94 -2.02
C TYR A 288 -6.24 -22.11 -0.81
N LEU A 289 -7.49 -21.66 -0.91
CA LEU A 289 -8.41 -21.56 0.23
C LEU A 289 -9.46 -22.69 0.26
N GLY A 290 -9.57 -23.47 -0.81
CA GLY A 290 -10.73 -24.33 -1.05
C GLY A 290 -11.95 -23.54 -1.56
N PRO A 291 -13.06 -24.25 -1.85
CA PRO A 291 -14.26 -23.62 -2.37
C PRO A 291 -14.83 -22.59 -1.40
N PRO A 292 -15.33 -21.45 -1.89
CA PRO A 292 -16.00 -20.47 -1.05
C PRO A 292 -17.31 -21.05 -0.46
N PRO A 293 -17.72 -20.61 0.73
CA PRO A 293 -19.01 -21.02 1.31
C PRO A 293 -20.17 -20.71 0.38
N LEU A 294 -21.04 -21.70 0.15
CA LEU A 294 -22.17 -21.60 -0.79
C LEU A 294 -23.13 -20.48 -0.41
N GLU A 295 -23.36 -20.30 0.89
CA GLU A 295 -24.20 -19.26 1.47
C GLU A 295 -23.74 -17.86 1.06
N ILE A 296 -22.43 -17.65 0.87
CA ILE A 296 -21.87 -16.35 0.52
C ILE A 296 -21.98 -16.11 -0.98
N ILE A 297 -21.48 -17.06 -1.78
CA ILE A 297 -21.43 -16.90 -3.23
C ILE A 297 -22.82 -16.81 -3.87
N ARG A 298 -23.87 -17.40 -3.27
CA ARG A 298 -25.25 -17.25 -3.75
C ARG A 298 -25.75 -15.81 -3.78
N HIS A 299 -25.18 -14.94 -2.96
CA HIS A 299 -25.51 -13.51 -2.96
C HIS A 299 -24.74 -12.73 -4.04
N SER A 300 -23.71 -13.34 -4.64
CA SER A 300 -22.92 -12.71 -5.69
C SER A 300 -23.72 -12.64 -6.99
N PRO A 301 -23.72 -11.50 -7.69
CA PRO A 301 -24.28 -11.42 -9.04
C PRO A 301 -23.53 -12.30 -10.05
N LEU A 302 -22.32 -12.77 -9.70
CA LEU A 302 -21.49 -13.62 -10.54
C LEU A 302 -21.73 -15.12 -10.33
N PHE A 303 -22.60 -15.50 -9.39
CA PHE A 303 -22.80 -16.88 -8.97
C PHE A 303 -23.07 -17.81 -10.16
N SER A 304 -24.14 -17.56 -10.91
CA SER A 304 -24.54 -18.40 -12.06
C SER A 304 -23.57 -18.33 -13.24
N THR A 305 -22.63 -17.39 -13.24
CA THR A 305 -21.63 -17.26 -14.31
C THR A 305 -20.45 -18.19 -14.09
N TYR A 306 -20.06 -18.41 -12.83
CA TYR A 306 -18.84 -19.14 -12.49
C TYR A 306 -19.06 -20.39 -11.64
N PHE A 307 -20.25 -20.56 -11.05
CA PHE A 307 -20.60 -21.68 -10.18
C PHE A 307 -21.91 -22.36 -10.62
N ASP A 308 -22.00 -23.67 -10.39
CA ASP A 308 -23.24 -24.43 -10.53
C ASP A 308 -24.17 -24.23 -9.29
N PRO A 309 -25.42 -24.73 -9.29
CA PRO A 309 -26.34 -24.57 -8.16
C PRO A 309 -25.84 -25.16 -6.82
N GLU A 310 -24.92 -26.12 -6.88
CA GLU A 310 -24.27 -26.78 -5.76
C GLU A 310 -23.03 -26.01 -5.26
N GLY A 311 -22.56 -24.99 -5.99
CA GLY A 311 -21.39 -24.18 -5.66
C GLY A 311 -20.07 -24.66 -6.24
N ASN A 312 -20.09 -25.62 -7.17
CA ASN A 312 -18.88 -26.10 -7.82
C ASN A 312 -18.47 -25.14 -8.94
N TRP A 313 -17.16 -24.99 -9.12
CA TRP A 313 -16.56 -24.16 -10.17
C TRP A 313 -16.85 -24.73 -11.57
N ILE A 314 -17.41 -23.89 -12.47
CA ILE A 314 -17.76 -24.27 -13.85
C ILE A 314 -17.09 -23.39 -14.92
N SER A 315 -16.21 -22.46 -14.53
CA SER A 315 -15.52 -21.59 -15.49
C SER A 315 -14.35 -22.30 -16.19
N GLU A 316 -13.88 -21.71 -17.29
CA GLU A 316 -12.82 -22.25 -18.14
C GLU A 316 -11.46 -22.39 -17.43
N PRO A 317 -10.95 -21.41 -16.66
CA PRO A 317 -9.68 -21.58 -15.97
C PRO A 317 -9.76 -22.73 -14.96
N PRO A 318 -8.87 -23.73 -15.02
CA PRO A 318 -8.88 -24.82 -14.06
C PRO A 318 -8.43 -24.32 -12.69
N ILE A 319 -8.97 -24.92 -11.63
CA ILE A 319 -8.48 -24.68 -10.27
C ILE A 319 -7.05 -25.23 -10.19
N PRO A 320 -6.05 -24.41 -9.84
CA PRO A 320 -4.67 -24.87 -9.71
C PRO A 320 -4.54 -25.84 -8.55
N LYS A 321 -3.74 -26.90 -8.74
CA LYS A 321 -3.37 -27.83 -7.68
C LYS A 321 -2.26 -27.20 -6.86
N THR A 322 -2.63 -26.50 -5.79
CA THR A 322 -1.71 -25.80 -4.91
C THR A 322 -2.24 -25.78 -3.47
N SER A 323 -1.43 -25.29 -2.55
CA SER A 323 -1.79 -25.13 -1.14
C SER A 323 -0.94 -24.05 -0.49
N LEU A 324 -1.42 -23.49 0.62
CA LEU A 324 -0.61 -22.57 1.43
C LEU A 324 0.64 -23.29 1.98
N GLU A 325 0.54 -24.58 2.29
CA GLU A 325 1.66 -25.42 2.73
C GLU A 325 2.81 -25.46 1.71
N GLU A 326 2.48 -25.63 0.43
CA GLU A 326 3.46 -25.66 -0.67
C GLU A 326 3.97 -24.26 -1.03
N PHE A 327 3.11 -23.25 -0.91
CA PHE A 327 3.50 -21.86 -1.19
C PHE A 327 4.51 -21.33 -0.19
N VAL A 328 4.32 -21.63 1.10
CA VAL A 328 5.18 -21.13 2.19
C VAL A 328 6.46 -21.95 2.26
N THR A 329 7.52 -21.50 1.58
CA THR A 329 8.83 -22.15 1.56
C THR A 329 9.84 -21.48 2.50
N ALA A 330 9.62 -20.21 2.86
CA ALA A 330 10.49 -19.44 3.75
C ALA A 330 10.51 -19.94 5.20
N ILE A 331 9.47 -20.68 5.61
CA ILE A 331 9.38 -21.32 6.93
C ILE A 331 9.47 -22.85 6.73
N PRO A 332 10.49 -23.53 7.30
CA PRO A 332 10.63 -24.97 7.15
C PRO A 332 9.51 -25.74 7.86
N PRO A 333 9.19 -26.97 7.43
CA PRO A 333 8.20 -27.80 8.11
C PRO A 333 8.52 -27.99 9.60
N GLY A 334 7.51 -27.78 10.44
CA GLY A 334 7.65 -27.84 11.90
C GLY A 334 6.60 -26.97 12.60
N GLU A 335 6.73 -26.86 13.91
CA GLU A 335 5.74 -26.17 14.75
C GLU A 335 5.57 -24.68 14.36
N GLU A 336 6.64 -23.99 13.98
CA GLU A 336 6.56 -22.59 13.53
C GLU A 336 5.70 -22.47 12.27
N LYS A 337 5.91 -23.35 11.28
CA LYS A 337 5.12 -23.36 10.04
C LYS A 337 3.66 -23.67 10.33
N ASP A 338 3.37 -24.60 11.22
CA ASP A 338 2.00 -24.92 11.61
C ASP A 338 1.31 -23.72 12.31
N GLN A 339 2.04 -22.99 13.16
CA GLN A 339 1.56 -21.76 13.79
C GLN A 339 1.31 -20.67 12.75
N PHE A 340 2.24 -20.44 11.83
CA PHE A 340 2.10 -19.47 10.74
C PHE A 340 0.92 -19.79 9.83
N LEU A 341 0.74 -21.06 9.45
CA LEU A 341 -0.38 -21.50 8.61
C LEU A 341 -1.73 -21.33 9.32
N ARG A 342 -1.80 -21.52 10.64
CA ARG A 342 -3.01 -21.18 11.42
C ARG A 342 -3.25 -19.68 11.46
N PHE A 343 -2.21 -18.88 11.65
CA PHE A 343 -2.26 -17.42 11.63
C PHE A 343 -2.80 -16.90 10.29
N ILE A 344 -2.19 -17.31 9.17
CA ILE A 344 -2.55 -16.78 7.85
C ILE A 344 -3.96 -17.22 7.40
N ARG A 345 -4.43 -18.39 7.84
CA ARG A 345 -5.79 -18.88 7.55
C ARG A 345 -6.89 -18.05 8.23
N LYS A 346 -6.62 -17.49 9.41
CA LYS A 346 -7.55 -16.55 10.07
C LYS A 346 -7.72 -15.25 9.28
N ILE A 347 -6.68 -14.86 8.55
CA ILE A 347 -6.63 -13.64 7.73
C ILE A 347 -7.22 -13.89 6.34
N LEU A 348 -6.78 -14.94 5.65
CA LEU A 348 -7.22 -15.30 4.31
C LEU A 348 -8.48 -16.17 4.37
N THR A 349 -9.56 -15.59 4.89
CA THR A 349 -10.88 -16.22 5.00
C THR A 349 -11.85 -15.61 3.98
N TRP A 350 -12.59 -16.47 3.28
CA TRP A 350 -13.61 -16.09 2.28
C TRP A 350 -14.68 -15.18 2.86
N ASP A 351 -15.26 -15.58 4.00
CA ASP A 351 -16.26 -14.80 4.70
C ASP A 351 -15.64 -13.64 5.46
N GLN A 352 -15.94 -12.41 5.05
CA GLN A 352 -15.43 -11.22 5.71
C GLN A 352 -15.97 -11.06 7.14
N GLU A 353 -17.13 -11.64 7.47
CA GLU A 353 -17.72 -11.59 8.82
C GLU A 353 -17.07 -12.58 9.79
N VAL A 354 -16.44 -13.64 9.25
CA VAL A 354 -15.68 -14.64 10.02
C VAL A 354 -14.19 -14.31 10.02
N ARG A 355 -13.71 -13.56 9.01
CA ARG A 355 -12.32 -13.12 8.90
C ARG A 355 -11.91 -12.40 10.18
N ALA A 356 -10.77 -12.81 10.73
CA ALA A 356 -10.32 -12.26 11.99
C ALA A 356 -10.04 -10.76 11.87
N THR A 357 -10.35 -10.02 12.93
CA THR A 357 -10.10 -8.58 13.01
C THR A 357 -8.66 -8.32 13.46
N SER A 358 -8.19 -7.06 13.32
CA SER A 358 -6.87 -6.68 13.81
C SER A 358 -6.67 -6.99 15.31
N ILE A 359 -7.70 -6.82 16.14
CA ILE A 359 -7.62 -7.11 17.58
C ILE A 359 -7.55 -8.61 17.88
N ASP A 360 -8.21 -9.45 17.07
CA ASP A 360 -8.14 -10.91 17.22
C ASP A 360 -6.75 -11.45 16.87
N ILE A 361 -6.07 -10.79 15.93
CA ILE A 361 -4.81 -11.27 15.34
C ILE A 361 -3.59 -10.72 16.08
N ILE A 362 -3.67 -9.53 16.71
CA ILE A 362 -2.48 -8.85 17.27
C ILE A 362 -1.74 -9.67 18.32
N SER A 363 -2.46 -10.52 19.06
CA SER A 363 -1.91 -11.41 20.08
C SER A 363 -1.78 -12.87 19.61
N ASP A 364 -1.80 -13.12 18.29
CA ASP A 364 -1.69 -14.47 17.75
C ASP A 364 -0.34 -15.11 18.11
N ALA A 365 -0.37 -16.43 18.33
CA ALA A 365 0.78 -17.21 18.76
C ALA A 365 2.00 -17.06 17.84
N TRP A 366 1.81 -16.93 16.51
CA TRP A 366 2.94 -16.75 15.60
C TRP A 366 3.57 -15.36 15.75
N LEU A 367 2.77 -14.29 15.88
CA LEU A 367 3.28 -12.94 16.11
C LEU A 367 3.99 -12.83 17.46
N MET A 368 3.48 -13.49 18.48
CA MET A 368 3.98 -13.44 19.86
C MET A 368 5.08 -14.47 20.16
N ARG A 369 5.52 -15.26 19.15
CA ARG A 369 6.58 -16.26 19.32
C ARG A 369 7.90 -15.60 19.80
N PRO A 370 8.64 -16.18 20.76
CA PRO A 370 9.93 -15.62 21.17
C PRO A 370 10.89 -15.48 19.98
N VAL A 371 11.68 -14.40 19.96
CA VAL A 371 12.62 -14.12 18.85
C VAL A 371 13.64 -15.25 18.72
N GLU A 372 14.09 -15.76 19.86
CA GLU A 372 15.06 -16.86 19.99
C GLU A 372 14.57 -18.12 19.27
N ASP A 373 13.27 -18.39 19.33
CA ASP A 373 12.63 -19.57 18.74
C ASP A 373 12.36 -19.44 17.22
N MET A 374 12.67 -18.28 16.63
CA MET A 374 12.52 -18.00 15.19
C MET A 374 13.86 -17.88 14.45
N MET A 375 14.97 -17.76 15.18
CA MET A 375 16.33 -17.69 14.63
C MET A 375 16.99 -19.06 14.42
N LEU A 376 16.40 -20.12 14.98
CA LEU A 376 16.72 -21.52 14.73
C LEU A 376 16.03 -22.00 13.45
#